data_AF-A0ABD3L9D7-F1
#
_entry.id   AF-A0ABD3L9D7-F1
#
_cell.length_a   1.000
_cell.length_b   1.000
_cell.length_c   1.000
_cell.angle_alpha   90.00
_cell.angle_beta   90.00
_cell.angle_gamma   90.00
#
_symmetry.space_group_name_H-M   'P 1'
#
loop_
_entity.id
_entity.type
_entity.pdbx_description
1 polymer ?
#
loop_
_entity_poly.entity_id
_entity_poly.type
_entity_poly.pdbx_seq_one_letter_code
_entity_poly.pdbx_strand_id
1 'polypeptide(L)'
;MAESRNTRRHKIMPIFYNVPPSEIKYQTKHYGNAIVSHANKKQFNDETINKWKAALSKGEFAKEVLNNVLTELKAAYLEVSDCLVEVDNHVDEIMRMIGTQ
;
A
#
# COMPACT_ATOMS: atom_id res chain seq x y z
N MET A 1 -4.98 0.99 -11.77
CA MET A 1 -5.94 0.58 -10.72
C MET A 1 -6.68 -0.64 -11.23
N ALA A 2 -6.70 -1.71 -10.44
CA ALA A 2 -7.60 -2.84 -10.69
C ALA A 2 -8.87 -2.59 -9.88
N GLU A 3 -10.00 -2.48 -10.58
CA GLU A 3 -11.28 -2.17 -9.96
C GLU A 3 -12.02 -3.48 -9.69
N SER A 4 -12.43 -3.69 -8.43
CA SER A 4 -13.16 -4.88 -8.00
C SER A 4 -14.64 -4.77 -8.38
N ARG A 5 -15.21 -5.85 -8.90
CA ARG A 5 -16.63 -5.98 -9.25
C ARG A 5 -17.44 -6.31 -7.99
N ASN A 6 -17.40 -5.42 -6.99
CA ASN A 6 -18.22 -5.54 -5.77
C ASN A 6 -18.70 -4.15 -5.34
N THR A 7 -19.93 -4.09 -4.82
CA THR A 7 -20.64 -2.85 -4.44
C THR A 7 -20.00 -2.07 -3.29
N ARG A 8 -18.92 -2.59 -2.70
CA ARG A 8 -18.08 -1.89 -1.72
C ARG A 8 -16.78 -1.48 -2.40
N ARG A 9 -16.49 -0.18 -2.44
CA ARG A 9 -15.28 0.41 -3.03
C ARG A 9 -14.03 0.02 -2.24
N HIS A 10 -13.58 -1.22 -2.39
CA HIS A 10 -12.30 -1.65 -1.84
C HIS A 10 -11.19 -1.21 -2.78
N LYS A 11 -10.29 -0.36 -2.29
CA LYS A 11 -9.10 0.07 -3.02
C LYS A 11 -8.05 -1.04 -2.95
N ILE A 12 -7.66 -1.58 -4.11
CA ILE A 12 -6.57 -2.57 -4.21
C ILE A 12 -5.26 -1.81 -4.42
N MET A 13 -4.31 -1.99 -3.50
CA MET A 13 -2.96 -1.43 -3.58
C MET A 13 -1.92 -2.55 -3.75
N PRO A 14 -1.34 -2.73 -4.95
CA PRO A 14 -0.28 -3.71 -5.14
C PRO A 14 0.99 -3.30 -4.39
N ILE A 15 1.61 -4.27 -3.71
CA ILE A 15 2.92 -4.14 -3.08
C ILE A 15 3.93 -4.90 -3.94
N PHE A 16 4.98 -4.23 -4.38
CA PHE A 16 6.05 -4.83 -5.18
C PHE A 16 7.22 -5.18 -4.25
N TYR A 17 7.38 -6.46 -3.92
CA TYR A 17 8.43 -6.93 -3.03
C TYR A 17 9.69 -7.32 -3.81
N ASN A 18 10.86 -6.84 -3.36
CA ASN A 18 12.16 -7.16 -3.96
C ASN A 18 12.24 -6.91 -5.48
N VAL A 19 11.46 -5.93 -5.98
CA VAL A 19 11.50 -5.49 -7.38
C VAL A 19 12.07 -4.08 -7.42
N PRO A 20 13.14 -3.82 -8.19
CA PRO A 20 13.65 -2.47 -8.37
C PRO A 20 12.57 -1.55 -8.98
N PRO A 21 12.33 -0.34 -8.44
CA PRO A 21 11.34 0.58 -9.00
C PRO A 21 11.59 0.93 -10.48
N SER A 22 12.86 0.91 -10.91
CA SER A 22 13.24 1.10 -12.31
C SER A 22 12.73 -0.02 -13.22
N GLU A 23 12.67 -1.27 -12.73
CA GLU A 23 12.15 -2.40 -13.50
C GLU A 23 10.66 -2.20 -13.83
N ILE A 24 9.91 -1.65 -12.88
CA ILE A 24 8.49 -1.33 -13.03
C ILE A 24 8.32 -0.10 -13.91
N LYS A 25 9.03 1.00 -13.60
CA LYS A 25 8.90 2.31 -14.27
C LYS A 25 9.28 2.26 -15.74
N TYR A 26 10.31 1.49 -16.09
CA TYR A 26 10.77 1.34 -17.47
C TYR A 26 10.27 0.05 -18.12
N GLN A 27 9.43 -0.71 -17.40
CA GLN A 27 8.90 -2.01 -17.82
C GLN A 27 10.01 -2.90 -18.41
N THR A 28 11.12 -3.05 -17.69
CA THR A 28 12.24 -3.91 -18.12
C THR A 28 12.09 -5.33 -17.54
N LYS A 29 12.90 -6.27 -18.01
CA LYS A 29 12.93 -7.67 -17.54
C LYS A 29 11.53 -8.30 -17.46
N HIS A 30 11.04 -8.62 -16.25
CA HIS A 30 9.81 -9.38 -16.07
C HIS A 30 8.58 -8.62 -16.58
N TYR A 31 8.51 -7.31 -16.31
CA TYR A 31 7.38 -6.47 -16.72
C TYR A 31 7.36 -6.25 -18.23
N GLY A 32 8.53 -6.04 -18.85
CA GLY A 32 8.65 -5.91 -20.30
C GLY A 32 8.21 -7.18 -21.02
N ASN A 33 8.70 -8.33 -20.57
CA ASN A 33 8.33 -9.63 -21.12
C ASN A 33 6.84 -9.92 -20.97
N ALA A 34 6.24 -9.56 -19.82
CA ALA A 34 4.81 -9.71 -19.60
C ALA A 34 3.98 -8.85 -20.56
N ILE A 35 4.35 -7.58 -20.77
CA ILE A 35 3.65 -6.70 -21.71
C ILE A 35 3.71 -7.25 -23.14
N VAL A 36 4.87 -7.72 -23.59
CA VAL A 36 5.02 -8.34 -24.92
C VAL A 36 4.18 -9.60 -25.04
N SER A 37 4.22 -10.47 -24.03
CA SER A 37 3.43 -11.70 -23.98
C SER A 37 1.92 -11.41 -24.11
N HIS A 38 1.40 -10.43 -23.35
CA HIS A 38 0.00 -10.06 -23.40
C HIS A 38 -0.42 -9.37 -24.70
N ALA A 39 0.45 -8.54 -25.29
CA ALA A 39 0.20 -7.95 -26.61
C ALA A 39 0.12 -9.03 -27.71
N ASN A 40 1.03 -10.00 -27.69
CA ASN A 40 1.09 -11.07 -28.68
C ASN A 40 -0.12 -12.03 -28.59
N LYS A 41 -0.64 -12.26 -27.37
CA LYS A 41 -1.82 -13.12 -27.16
C LYS A 41 -3.12 -12.52 -27.72
N LYS A 42 -3.15 -11.23 -28.06
CA LYS A 42 -4.34 -10.48 -28.54
C LYS A 42 -5.59 -10.60 -27.65
N GLN A 43 -5.43 -11.03 -26.40
CA GLN A 43 -6.52 -11.13 -25.43
C GLN A 43 -7.00 -9.74 -24.99
N PHE A 44 -6.13 -8.74 -25.08
CA PHE A 44 -6.41 -7.34 -24.75
C PHE A 44 -6.09 -6.47 -25.96
N ASN A 45 -6.88 -5.42 -26.16
CA ASN A 45 -6.64 -4.45 -27.22
C ASN A 45 -5.42 -3.57 -26.91
N ASP A 46 -4.84 -2.96 -27.95
CA ASP A 46 -3.66 -2.09 -27.82
C ASP A 46 -3.90 -0.92 -26.86
N GLU A 47 -5.13 -0.41 -26.80
CA GLU A 47 -5.53 0.63 -25.86
C GLU A 47 -5.34 0.20 -24.40
N THR A 48 -5.76 -1.02 -24.05
CA THR A 48 -5.58 -1.59 -22.71
C THR A 48 -4.11 -1.79 -22.39
N ILE A 49 -3.33 -2.32 -23.35
CA ILE A 49 -1.88 -2.49 -23.19
C ILE A 49 -1.20 -1.12 -22.95
N ASN A 50 -1.58 -0.09 -23.69
CA ASN A 50 -1.03 1.25 -23.54
C ASN A 50 -1.43 1.90 -22.21
N LYS A 51 -2.66 1.69 -21.74
CA LYS A 51 -3.10 2.10 -20.40
C LYS A 51 -2.25 1.46 -19.30
N TRP A 52 -1.90 0.18 -19.43
CA TRP A 52 -1.01 -0.49 -18.47
C TRP A 52 0.41 0.08 -18.49
N LYS A 53 1.00 0.29 -19.69
CA LYS A 53 2.31 0.94 -19.83
C LYS A 53 2.34 2.30 -19.13
N ALA A 54 1.34 3.14 -19.39
CA ALA A 54 1.24 4.46 -18.80
C ALA A 54 1.05 4.42 -17.26
N ALA A 55 0.28 3.45 -16.76
CA ALA A 55 0.09 3.29 -15.32
C ALA A 55 1.37 2.85 -14.60
N LEU A 56 2.18 2.00 -15.23
CA LEU A 56 3.46 1.53 -14.67
C LEU A 56 4.58 2.56 -14.82
N SER A 57 4.56 3.39 -15.88
CA SER A 57 5.58 4.44 -16.09
C SER A 57 5.43 5.63 -15.16
N LYS A 58 4.24 5.86 -14.61
CA LYS A 58 4.01 6.78 -13.50
C LYS A 58 4.62 6.19 -12.23
N GLY A 59 5.94 6.33 -12.10
CA GLY A 59 6.72 5.97 -10.90
C GLY A 59 6.31 6.72 -9.62
N GLU A 60 5.25 7.53 -9.69
CA GLU A 60 4.55 8.08 -8.53
C GLU A 60 3.87 7.00 -7.69
N PHE A 61 3.64 5.80 -8.24
CA PHE A 61 2.96 4.72 -7.52
C PHE A 61 3.63 4.38 -6.18
N ALA A 62 4.97 4.31 -6.10
CA ALA A 62 5.64 4.02 -4.83
C ALA A 62 5.50 5.15 -3.80
N LYS A 63 5.59 6.42 -4.25
CA LYS A 63 5.44 7.60 -3.40
C LYS A 63 4.01 7.76 -2.93
N GLU A 64 3.05 7.53 -3.81
CA GLU A 64 1.62 7.55 -3.54
C GLU A 64 1.23 6.40 -2.59
N VAL A 65 1.75 5.18 -2.79
CA VAL A 65 1.55 4.06 -1.87
C VAL A 65 2.13 4.36 -0.50
N LEU A 66 3.37 4.87 -0.42
CA LEU A 66 3.97 5.25 0.86
C LEU A 66 3.16 6.32 1.58
N ASN A 67 2.74 7.37 0.86
CA ASN A 67 1.92 8.44 1.42
C ASN A 67 0.55 7.95 1.89
N ASN A 68 -0.10 7.09 1.11
CA ASN A 68 -1.39 6.51 1.48
C ASN A 68 -1.26 5.60 2.72
N VAL A 69 -0.28 4.69 2.73
CA VAL A 69 -0.01 3.81 3.89
C VAL A 69 0.31 4.66 5.12
N LEU A 70 1.16 5.69 5.00
CA LEU A 70 1.51 6.56 6.11
C LEU A 70 0.28 7.35 6.63
N THR A 71 -0.60 7.80 5.74
CA THR A 71 -1.81 8.54 6.10
C THR A 71 -2.80 7.63 6.82
N GLU A 72 -3.03 6.43 6.30
CA GLU A 72 -3.92 5.44 6.92
C GLU A 72 -3.38 4.98 8.29
N LEU A 73 -2.07 4.71 8.42
CA LEU A 73 -1.46 4.36 9.70
C LEU A 73 -1.55 5.49 10.72
N LYS A 74 -1.31 6.74 10.31
CA LYS A 74 -1.46 7.91 11.19
C LYS A 74 -2.91 8.12 11.63
N ALA A 75 -3.88 7.94 10.72
CA ALA A 75 -5.30 8.06 11.04
C ALA A 75 -5.75 6.96 12.02
N ALA A 76 -5.34 5.71 11.80
CA ALA A 76 -5.63 4.61 12.71
C ALA A 76 -5.04 4.84 14.10
N TYR A 77 -3.83 5.40 14.19
CA TYR A 77 -3.23 5.78 15.48
C TYR A 77 -4.02 6.88 16.19
N LEU A 78 -4.54 7.86 15.45
CA LEU A 78 -5.35 8.95 16.00
C LEU A 78 -6.72 8.46 16.51
N GLU A 79 -7.38 7.52 15.82
CA GLU A 79 -8.64 6.93 16.29
C GLU A 79 -8.46 6.03 17.53
N VAL A 80 -7.30 5.38 17.67
CA VAL A 80 -6.99 4.49 18.81
C VAL A 80 -6.58 5.28 20.06
N SER A 81 -6.41 6.61 19.97
CA SER A 81 -6.01 7.47 21.09
C SER A 81 -6.99 7.45 22.26
N ASP A 82 -8.27 7.11 22.07
CA ASP A 82 -9.27 7.02 23.15
C ASP A 82 -9.24 5.66 23.88
N CYS A 83 -8.45 4.70 23.39
CA CYS A 83 -8.25 3.38 24.01
C CYS A 83 -6.82 3.18 24.53
N LEU A 84 -5.99 4.23 24.55
CA LEU A 84 -4.83 4.24 25.42
C LEU A 84 -5.37 4.34 26.86
N VAL A 85 -5.60 3.19 27.48
CA VAL A 85 -5.71 3.13 28.94
C VAL A 85 -4.42 3.75 29.43
N GLU A 86 -4.49 4.95 30.01
CA GLU A 86 -3.38 5.59 30.70
C GLU A 86 -2.84 4.56 31.68
N VAL A 87 -1.74 3.90 31.28
CA VAL A 87 -1.07 2.89 32.09
C VAL A 87 -0.54 3.56 33.37
N ASP A 88 -0.37 4.88 33.33
CA ASP A 88 0.15 5.71 34.41
C ASP A 88 -0.71 5.63 35.68
N ASN A 89 -2.05 5.66 35.58
CA ASN A 89 -2.91 5.57 36.77
C ASN A 89 -2.81 4.20 37.48
N HIS A 90 -2.65 3.11 36.72
CA HIS A 90 -2.50 1.77 37.30
C HIS A 90 -1.09 1.52 37.85
N VAL A 91 -0.05 2.12 37.25
CA VAL A 91 1.33 2.02 37.73
C VAL A 91 1.50 2.74 39.06
N ASP A 92 0.90 3.92 39.23
CA ASP A 92 0.93 4.66 40.49
C ASP A 92 0.23 3.90 41.63
N GLU A 93 -0.89 3.22 41.33
CA GLU A 93 -1.60 2.40 42.31
C GLU A 93 -0.77 1.17 42.75
N ILE A 94 -0.09 0.51 41.80
CA ILE A 94 0.82 -0.61 42.07
C ILE A 94 2.04 -0.13 42.88
N MET A 95 2.67 0.98 42.50
CA MET A 95 3.78 1.61 43.23
C MET A 95 3.38 1.93 44.69
N ARG A 96 2.16 2.42 44.90
CA ARG A 96 1.63 2.70 46.24
C ARG A 96 1.38 1.43 47.06
N MET A 97 1.00 0.32 46.42
CA MET A 97 0.80 -0.98 47.08
C MET A 97 2.11 -1.67 47.44
N ILE A 98 3.18 -1.53 46.65
CA ILE A 98 4.48 -2.17 46.89
C ILE A 98 5.43 -1.34 47.75
N GLY A 99 5.04 -0.12 48.13
CA GLY A 99 5.70 0.64 49.21
C GLY A 99 7.12 1.13 48.88
N THR A 100 7.47 1.27 47.60
CA THR A 100 8.73 1.88 47.19
C THR A 100 8.56 3.40 47.12
N GLN A 101 9.09 4.11 48.13
CA GLN A 101 9.32 5.56 48.08
C GLN A 101 10.47 5.91 47.13
#